data_AF-A0AAD9XVA3-F1
#
_entry.id   AF-A0AAD9XVA3-F1
#
_cell.length_a   1.000
_cell.length_b   1.000
_cell.length_c   1.000
_cell.angle_alpha   90.00
_cell.angle_beta   90.00
_cell.angle_gamma   90.00
#
_symmetry.space_group_name_H-M   'P 1'
#
loop_
_entity.id
_entity.type
_entity.pdbx_description
1 polymer ?
#
loop_
_entity_poly.entity_id
_entity_poly.type
_entity_poly.pdbx_seq_one_letter_code
_entity_poly.pdbx_strand_id
1 'polypeptide(L)'
;MANTLQFCGVVPKQYLHCTAQLWQQLESATCVNSSFRLRVSVRNSCRRGGSLRISCGRARVDVIEREEPEIPSLGDSEKQLTCVMKFGGSSVASADRMREVAELIRSFPNERPVIVLSAMGKTTNKLLLAGEKAVSCGVINASCIEELNFIKELHFRTTKELEIDSSIVATLLEELEQLLKGIAMMKELTPRTRDYLVSFGECMSTRIFAAYLNRVGVKARQYDAFDIGFITTDDFTNADILEATYPAVAKRLHGDWISDPAIPIVTGFLGKGWRSCAITTLGRGGSDLTATTIGKALGLEEIQVWKDVDGVLTCDPNIYQRAEPVPYLTFDEAAELAYFGAQVLHPQSMRPAREGDIPVRVKNSYNPNAPGTLITRSRDMSKAVLTSIVLKRNVTMLDIVSTRMLGQYGFLAKVFSTFEDLGISVDVVATSEVSISLTLDPSKLWSRELIQQASELDHVVEELEKIAVVNLLQHRSIISLIGNVQRSSLILEKVFHVLGTNGVNVQMISQGASKVNISLIVNDSESEQCVRALHKEFFESNLKELDEERGSQNGSAS
;
A
#
# COMPACT_ATOMS: atom_id res chain seq x y z
N MET A 1 -12.99 -56.52 10.59
CA MET A 1 -12.38 -57.08 11.81
C MET A 1 -11.28 -56.14 12.25
N ALA A 2 -11.24 -55.87 13.55
CA ALA A 2 -10.43 -54.84 14.20
C ALA A 2 -8.91 -55.05 14.03
N ASN A 3 -8.15 -53.94 14.11
CA ASN A 3 -7.23 -53.74 15.24
C ASN A 3 -6.75 -52.30 15.33
N THR A 4 -7.15 -51.67 16.43
CA THR A 4 -6.65 -50.41 16.98
C THR A 4 -5.27 -50.64 17.57
N LEU A 5 -4.33 -49.71 17.37
CA LEU A 5 -3.11 -49.59 18.19
C LEU A 5 -2.90 -48.11 18.55
N GLN A 6 -3.07 -47.86 19.84
CA GLN A 6 -2.85 -46.61 20.54
C GLN A 6 -1.38 -46.58 21.00
N PHE A 7 -0.67 -45.45 20.83
CA PHE A 7 0.57 -45.21 21.58
C PHE A 7 0.48 -43.87 22.31
N CYS A 8 0.52 -43.98 23.63
CA CYS A 8 0.72 -42.92 24.60
C CYS A 8 2.24 -42.83 24.86
N GLY A 9 2.83 -41.64 24.77
CA GLY A 9 4.24 -41.43 25.10
C GLY A 9 4.64 -39.96 25.01
N VAL A 10 4.85 -39.33 26.17
CA VAL A 10 5.36 -37.97 26.32
C VAL A 10 6.88 -37.96 26.11
N VAL A 11 7.38 -37.19 25.14
CA VAL A 11 8.82 -36.86 24.96
C VAL A 11 8.92 -35.39 24.50
N PRO A 12 9.87 -34.58 25.04
CA PRO A 12 9.74 -33.12 25.08
C PRO A 12 10.13 -32.39 23.78
N LYS A 13 9.63 -31.15 23.66
CA LYS A 13 9.93 -30.16 22.63
C LYS A 13 11.44 -29.91 22.50
N GLN A 14 12.05 -30.45 21.44
CA GLN A 14 13.10 -29.82 20.60
C GLN A 14 13.54 -30.87 19.57
N TYR A 15 13.77 -30.45 18.32
CA TYR A 15 14.12 -31.27 17.13
C TYR A 15 12.96 -31.93 16.37
N LEU A 16 12.20 -31.11 15.64
CA LEU A 16 11.33 -31.56 14.55
C LEU A 16 11.30 -30.49 13.45
N HIS A 17 12.40 -30.36 12.70
CA HIS A 17 12.45 -29.67 11.41
C HIS A 17 13.69 -30.10 10.63
N CYS A 18 13.73 -31.37 10.18
CA CYS A 18 14.66 -31.77 9.11
C CYS A 18 14.35 -33.13 8.46
N THR A 19 13.20 -33.76 8.72
CA THR A 19 12.92 -35.11 8.22
C THR A 19 11.72 -35.20 7.27
N ALA A 20 10.99 -34.12 7.02
CA ALA A 20 9.85 -34.13 6.09
C ALA A 20 10.22 -33.80 4.62
N GLN A 21 11.27 -33.02 4.38
CA GLN A 21 11.64 -32.60 3.01
C GLN A 21 12.49 -33.61 2.24
N LEU A 22 13.12 -34.58 2.91
CA LEU A 22 13.95 -35.58 2.25
C LEU A 22 13.18 -36.78 1.67
N TRP A 23 11.89 -36.93 1.99
CA TRP A 23 11.07 -38.05 1.51
C TRP A 23 10.19 -37.71 0.29
N GLN A 24 10.06 -36.44 -0.10
CA GLN A 24 9.26 -36.04 -1.26
C GLN A 24 10.05 -35.89 -2.58
N GLN A 25 11.37 -36.02 -2.57
CA GLN A 25 12.21 -35.93 -3.78
C GLN A 25 12.74 -37.28 -4.30
N LEU A 26 12.18 -38.40 -3.84
CA LEU A 26 12.51 -39.75 -4.34
C LEU A 26 11.35 -40.45 -5.06
N GLU A 27 10.23 -39.76 -5.32
CA GLU A 27 9.13 -40.24 -6.17
C GLU A 27 9.13 -39.53 -7.53
N SER A 28 10.24 -39.57 -8.25
CA SER A 28 10.26 -39.27 -9.68
C SER A 28 11.50 -39.85 -10.38
N ALA A 29 11.81 -41.13 -10.13
CA ALA A 29 12.77 -41.86 -10.96
C ALA A 29 12.52 -43.38 -10.96
N THR A 30 11.80 -43.82 -12.00
CA THR A 30 11.93 -45.10 -12.74
C THR A 30 11.54 -46.43 -12.08
N CYS A 31 10.59 -47.11 -12.74
CA CYS A 31 10.57 -48.56 -12.88
C CYS A 31 11.97 -49.11 -13.16
N VAL A 32 12.42 -50.11 -12.41
CA VAL A 32 13.06 -51.37 -12.85
C VAL A 32 13.59 -52.10 -11.61
N ASN A 33 13.31 -53.41 -11.56
CA ASN A 33 13.76 -54.38 -10.58
C ASN A 33 15.26 -54.28 -10.23
N SER A 34 15.59 -54.30 -8.93
CA SER A 34 16.43 -55.31 -8.26
C SER A 34 16.99 -54.81 -6.93
N SER A 35 17.20 -55.77 -6.03
CA SER A 35 17.56 -55.67 -4.62
C SER A 35 18.88 -54.95 -4.35
N PHE A 36 18.85 -53.85 -3.59
CA PHE A 36 20.06 -53.24 -3.00
C PHE A 36 19.86 -52.93 -1.51
N ARG A 37 20.76 -53.45 -0.66
CA ARG A 37 20.83 -53.16 0.79
C ARG A 37 21.70 -51.92 1.01
N LEU A 38 21.12 -50.84 1.54
CA LEU A 38 21.83 -49.68 2.06
C LEU A 38 22.29 -49.91 3.51
N ARG A 39 23.54 -49.61 3.83
CA ARG A 39 24.03 -49.45 5.22
C ARG A 39 24.46 -48.00 5.42
N VAL A 40 23.91 -47.36 6.45
CA VAL A 40 24.28 -46.02 6.89
C VAL A 40 25.03 -46.14 8.22
N SER A 41 26.20 -45.51 8.34
CA SER A 41 26.86 -45.32 9.65
C SER A 41 27.15 -43.84 9.86
N VAL A 42 26.73 -43.30 11.00
CA VAL A 42 26.99 -41.93 11.42
C VAL A 42 28.15 -41.93 12.40
N ARG A 43 29.14 -41.06 12.19
CA ARG A 43 30.23 -40.81 13.14
C ARG A 43 30.18 -39.34 13.54
N ASN A 44 29.96 -39.07 14.82
CA ASN A 44 29.95 -37.70 15.36
C ASN A 44 31.37 -37.29 15.74
N SER A 45 31.85 -36.19 15.15
CA SER A 45 32.99 -35.43 15.69
C SER A 45 32.59 -33.97 15.90
N CYS A 46 32.88 -33.45 17.09
CA CYS A 46 32.56 -32.09 17.51
C CYS A 46 33.44 -31.05 16.81
N ARG A 47 32.82 -30.25 15.94
CA ARG A 47 33.02 -28.81 15.62
C ARG A 47 32.68 -28.59 14.14
N ARG A 48 31.65 -27.76 13.89
CA ARG A 48 31.14 -27.20 12.62
C ARG A 48 31.33 -28.08 11.36
N GLY A 49 30.23 -28.71 10.94
CA GLY A 49 30.09 -29.39 9.64
C GLY A 49 29.91 -30.90 9.76
N GLY A 50 28.68 -31.40 9.59
CA GLY A 50 28.40 -32.83 9.50
C GLY A 50 28.33 -33.26 8.03
N SER A 51 29.24 -34.13 7.58
CA SER A 51 29.18 -34.70 6.22
C SER A 51 28.49 -36.06 6.24
N LEU A 52 27.47 -36.25 5.40
CA LEU A 52 26.87 -37.56 5.13
C LEU A 52 27.59 -38.19 3.93
N ARG A 53 28.24 -39.35 4.11
CA ARG A 53 28.93 -40.06 3.01
C ARG A 53 28.15 -41.33 2.66
N ILE A 54 27.56 -41.36 1.46
CA ILE A 54 26.92 -42.56 0.88
C ILE A 54 27.90 -43.12 -0.15
N SER A 55 28.38 -44.35 0.06
CA SER A 55 29.22 -45.05 -0.92
C SER A 55 28.39 -46.09 -1.67
N CYS A 56 28.16 -45.87 -2.96
CA CYS A 56 27.73 -46.91 -3.89
C CYS A 56 28.96 -47.49 -4.60
N GLY A 57 29.02 -48.80 -4.77
CA GLY A 57 30.15 -49.48 -5.42
C GLY A 57 30.30 -49.06 -6.89
N ARG A 58 31.43 -48.42 -7.20
CA ARG A 58 31.93 -48.02 -8.53
C ARG A 58 31.14 -46.93 -9.28
N ALA A 59 31.38 -45.67 -8.90
CA ALA A 59 31.76 -44.57 -9.80
C ALA A 59 32.08 -43.33 -8.95
N ARG A 60 33.18 -42.62 -9.25
CA ARG A 60 33.50 -41.32 -8.64
C ARG A 60 32.56 -40.26 -9.24
N VAL A 61 31.85 -39.54 -8.38
CA VAL A 61 31.17 -38.28 -8.74
C VAL A 61 31.71 -37.24 -7.78
N ASP A 62 32.42 -36.24 -8.32
CA ASP A 62 32.88 -35.09 -7.55
C ASP A 62 31.67 -34.18 -7.26
N VAL A 63 31.40 -33.93 -5.99
CA VAL A 63 30.38 -33.00 -5.54
C VAL A 63 31.02 -31.62 -5.50
N ILE A 64 30.56 -30.71 -6.35
CA ILE A 64 30.93 -29.30 -6.30
C ILE A 64 30.26 -28.69 -5.06
N GLU A 65 31.07 -28.30 -4.07
CA GLU A 65 30.64 -27.45 -2.97
C GLU A 65 30.17 -26.10 -3.54
N ARG A 66 28.93 -25.71 -3.24
CA ARG A 66 28.47 -24.33 -3.45
C ARG A 66 29.06 -23.50 -2.31
N GLU A 67 30.04 -22.67 -2.61
CA GLU A 67 30.45 -21.57 -1.74
C GLU A 67 29.26 -20.61 -1.56
N GLU A 68 28.94 -20.30 -0.31
CA GLU A 68 28.08 -19.15 0.02
C GLU A 68 28.79 -17.89 -0.49
N PRO A 69 28.12 -16.98 -1.21
CA PRO A 69 28.80 -15.80 -1.74
C PRO A 69 29.23 -14.90 -0.58
N GLU A 70 30.54 -14.68 -0.46
CA GLU A 70 31.13 -13.66 0.40
C GLU A 70 30.56 -12.28 0.04
N ILE A 71 30.20 -11.51 1.07
CA ILE A 71 29.76 -10.11 0.94
C ILE A 71 30.96 -9.30 0.39
N PRO A 72 30.85 -8.61 -0.76
CA PRO A 72 32.00 -7.94 -1.35
C PRO A 72 32.46 -6.76 -0.49
N SER A 73 33.76 -6.70 -0.24
CA SER A 73 34.44 -5.60 0.42
C SER A 73 34.43 -4.31 -0.41
N LEU A 74 33.90 -3.22 0.13
CA LEU A 74 34.26 -1.78 0.03
C LEU A 74 34.78 -1.15 -1.30
N GLY A 75 34.73 -1.85 -2.44
CA GLY A 75 35.03 -1.35 -3.79
C GLY A 75 33.89 -1.53 -4.81
N ASP A 76 32.73 -2.02 -4.36
CA ASP A 76 31.58 -2.40 -5.19
C ASP A 76 30.43 -1.36 -5.18
N SER A 77 30.59 -0.24 -4.45
CA SER A 77 29.52 0.73 -4.22
C SER A 77 29.04 1.46 -5.48
N GLU A 78 29.87 1.53 -6.54
CA GLU A 78 29.47 2.18 -7.80
C GLU A 78 28.52 1.33 -8.66
N LYS A 79 28.36 0.03 -8.35
CA LYS A 79 27.63 -0.93 -9.18
C LYS A 79 26.26 -1.34 -8.64
N GLN A 80 25.86 -0.88 -7.46
CA GLN A 80 24.58 -1.30 -6.87
C GLN A 80 23.52 -0.21 -6.92
N LEU A 81 22.28 -0.62 -7.17
CA LEU A 81 21.10 0.22 -7.00
C LEU A 81 20.95 0.53 -5.50
N THR A 82 20.63 1.77 -5.15
CA THR A 82 20.67 2.22 -3.75
C THR A 82 19.28 2.34 -3.12
N CYS A 83 18.30 2.81 -3.89
CA CYS A 83 16.97 3.13 -3.39
C CYS A 83 15.90 2.97 -4.48
N VAL A 84 14.63 2.93 -4.08
CA VAL A 84 13.50 3.12 -5.01
C VAL A 84 12.93 4.51 -4.79
N MET A 85 12.70 5.28 -5.86
CA MET A 85 11.98 6.56 -5.80
C MET A 85 10.64 6.42 -6.51
N LYS A 86 9.55 6.57 -5.77
CA LYS A 86 8.20 6.55 -6.31
C LYS A 86 7.64 7.96 -6.42
N PHE A 87 7.12 8.30 -7.61
CA PHE A 87 6.44 9.57 -7.85
C PHE A 87 4.95 9.34 -8.16
N GLY A 88 4.09 10.09 -7.48
CA GLY A 88 2.64 10.04 -7.70
C GLY A 88 2.20 10.78 -8.97
N GLY A 89 0.93 10.64 -9.35
CA GLY A 89 0.42 11.24 -10.58
C GLY A 89 0.50 12.77 -10.61
N SER A 90 0.35 13.45 -9.47
CA SER A 90 0.55 14.90 -9.35
C SER A 90 2.00 15.34 -9.57
N SER A 91 2.98 14.49 -9.20
CA SER A 91 4.40 14.73 -9.42
C SER A 91 4.80 14.62 -10.89
N VAL A 92 3.99 13.98 -11.74
CA VAL A 92 4.24 13.82 -13.19
C VAL A 92 3.06 14.29 -14.03
N ALA A 93 2.29 15.27 -13.54
CA ALA A 93 1.05 15.70 -14.18
C ALA A 93 1.24 16.53 -15.46
N SER A 94 2.43 17.10 -15.67
CA SER A 94 2.77 17.95 -16.82
C SER A 94 4.24 17.82 -17.18
N ALA A 95 4.64 18.39 -18.33
CA ALA A 95 6.03 18.49 -18.72
C ALA A 95 6.88 19.19 -17.65
N ASP A 96 6.43 20.34 -17.12
CA ASP A 96 7.15 21.10 -16.09
C ASP A 96 7.43 20.23 -14.85
N ARG A 97 6.41 19.51 -14.37
CA ARG A 97 6.55 18.60 -13.23
C ARG A 97 7.52 17.46 -13.52
N MET A 98 7.50 16.92 -14.75
CA MET A 98 8.51 15.94 -15.17
C MET A 98 9.93 16.53 -15.22
N ARG A 99 10.10 17.81 -15.61
CA ARG A 99 11.42 18.48 -15.55
C ARG A 99 11.91 18.57 -14.10
N GLU A 100 11.04 18.98 -13.19
CA GLU A 100 11.36 19.05 -11.75
C GLU A 100 11.76 17.69 -11.18
N VAL A 101 11.05 16.61 -11.54
CA VAL A 101 11.43 15.25 -11.13
C VAL A 101 12.77 14.83 -11.72
N ALA A 102 13.07 15.17 -12.98
CA ALA A 102 14.36 14.88 -13.59
C ALA A 102 15.51 15.65 -12.93
N GLU A 103 15.30 16.92 -12.58
CA GLU A 103 16.25 17.73 -11.82
C GLU A 103 16.50 17.16 -10.42
N LEU A 104 15.44 16.68 -9.77
CA LEU A 104 15.53 16.01 -8.48
C LEU A 104 16.36 14.73 -8.54
N ILE A 105 16.16 13.89 -9.56
CA ILE A 105 17.01 12.69 -9.75
C ILE A 105 18.48 13.10 -9.95
N ARG A 106 18.73 14.21 -10.65
CA ARG A 106 20.09 14.73 -10.89
C ARG A 106 20.73 15.38 -9.67
N SER A 107 19.94 15.88 -8.70
CA SER A 107 20.47 16.52 -7.50
C SER A 107 21.07 15.53 -6.49
N PHE A 108 20.80 14.23 -6.66
CA PHE A 108 21.38 13.14 -5.87
C PHE A 108 22.32 12.26 -6.72
N PRO A 109 23.48 12.77 -7.18
CA PRO A 109 24.36 12.06 -8.12
C PRO A 109 25.04 10.83 -7.53
N ASN A 110 24.96 10.62 -6.21
CA ASN A 110 25.46 9.43 -5.53
C ASN A 110 24.38 8.35 -5.37
N GLU A 111 23.11 8.71 -5.55
CA GLU A 111 22.01 7.74 -5.55
C GLU A 111 21.94 7.05 -6.92
N ARG A 112 21.60 5.77 -6.92
CA ARG A 112 21.34 4.95 -8.11
C ARG A 112 19.92 4.41 -8.00
N PRO A 113 18.91 5.24 -8.27
CA PRO A 113 17.54 4.89 -7.95
C PRO A 113 16.90 3.99 -9.01
N VAL A 114 15.97 3.13 -8.58
CA VAL A 114 14.90 2.62 -9.43
C VAL A 114 13.73 3.58 -9.34
N ILE A 115 13.24 4.09 -10.46
CA ILE A 115 12.12 5.04 -10.50
C ILE A 115 10.82 4.29 -10.75
N VAL A 116 9.81 4.52 -9.92
CA VAL A 116 8.44 4.01 -10.12
C VAL A 116 7.51 5.18 -10.35
N LEU A 117 6.81 5.18 -11.48
CA LEU A 117 5.89 6.26 -11.84
C LEU A 117 4.44 5.78 -11.87
N SER A 118 3.56 6.60 -11.31
CA SER A 118 2.13 6.54 -11.60
C SER A 118 1.78 7.15 -12.95
N ALA A 119 0.53 6.99 -13.39
CA ALA A 119 0.00 7.67 -14.57
C ALA A 119 -0.05 9.20 -14.36
N MET A 120 0.00 9.97 -15.45
CA MET A 120 0.03 11.44 -15.37
C MET A 120 -1.26 12.02 -14.78
N GLY A 121 -1.16 12.78 -13.69
CA GLY A 121 -2.28 13.52 -13.11
C GLY A 121 -3.51 12.66 -12.81
N LYS A 122 -4.62 12.94 -13.47
CA LYS A 122 -5.91 12.23 -13.31
C LYS A 122 -6.21 11.23 -14.43
N THR A 123 -5.21 10.83 -15.22
CA THR A 123 -5.41 9.98 -16.41
C THR A 123 -6.01 8.62 -16.09
N THR A 124 -5.63 7.94 -14.99
CA THR A 124 -6.26 6.67 -14.58
C THR A 124 -7.78 6.82 -14.39
N ASN A 125 -8.23 7.89 -13.73
CA ASN A 125 -9.66 8.14 -13.55
C ASN A 125 -10.35 8.45 -14.88
N LYS A 126 -9.67 9.18 -15.78
CA LYS A 126 -10.19 9.47 -17.11
C LYS A 126 -10.27 8.21 -17.98
N LEU A 127 -9.34 7.28 -17.86
CA LEU A 127 -9.38 5.98 -18.53
C LEU A 127 -10.59 5.15 -18.06
N LEU A 128 -10.82 5.08 -16.74
CA LEU A 128 -12.00 4.40 -16.19
C LEU A 128 -13.31 4.99 -16.72
N LEU A 129 -13.45 6.32 -16.63
CA LEU A 129 -14.63 7.04 -17.14
C LEU A 129 -14.81 6.86 -18.65
N ALA A 130 -13.72 6.83 -19.42
CA ALA A 130 -13.78 6.56 -20.86
C ALA A 130 -14.31 5.14 -21.14
N GLY A 131 -13.87 4.15 -20.37
CA GLY A 131 -14.37 2.77 -20.48
C GLY A 131 -15.87 2.67 -20.16
N GLU A 132 -16.32 3.30 -19.08
CA GLU A 132 -17.73 3.34 -18.69
C GLU A 132 -18.60 4.02 -19.75
N LYS A 133 -18.18 5.18 -20.27
CA LYS A 133 -18.87 5.86 -21.37
C LYS A 133 -18.87 5.05 -22.67
N ALA A 134 -17.78 4.34 -22.97
CA ALA A 134 -17.69 3.52 -24.18
C ALA A 134 -18.78 2.44 -24.22
N VAL A 135 -19.11 1.83 -23.07
CA VAL A 135 -20.18 0.82 -22.98
C VAL A 135 -21.50 1.36 -23.54
N SER A 136 -21.88 2.61 -23.27
CA SER A 136 -23.18 3.15 -23.68
C SER A 136 -23.16 4.02 -24.95
N CYS A 137 -22.04 4.65 -25.32
CA CYS A 137 -22.01 5.69 -26.37
C CYS A 137 -22.27 5.21 -27.81
N GLY A 138 -22.05 3.92 -28.09
CA GLY A 138 -22.12 3.35 -29.45
C GLY A 138 -20.83 3.54 -30.25
N VAL A 139 -20.58 2.64 -31.22
CA VAL A 139 -19.29 2.50 -31.92
C VAL A 139 -18.84 3.79 -32.62
N ILE A 140 -19.77 4.48 -33.29
CA ILE A 140 -19.47 5.71 -34.06
C ILE A 140 -18.94 6.83 -33.14
N ASN A 141 -19.42 6.88 -31.89
CA ASN A 141 -19.10 7.94 -30.95
C ASN A 141 -17.90 7.61 -30.04
N ALA A 142 -17.33 6.40 -30.12
CA ALA A 142 -16.23 5.98 -29.25
C ALA A 142 -14.97 6.86 -29.42
N SER A 143 -14.67 7.30 -30.66
CA SER A 143 -13.58 8.24 -30.94
C SER A 143 -13.84 9.65 -30.44
N CYS A 144 -15.10 9.99 -30.13
CA CYS A 144 -15.53 11.31 -29.70
C CYS A 144 -15.63 11.44 -28.17
N ILE A 145 -15.23 10.40 -27.41
CA ILE A 145 -15.24 10.41 -25.95
C ILE A 145 -14.32 11.54 -25.45
N GLU A 146 -14.87 12.45 -24.65
CA GLU A 146 -14.17 13.62 -24.11
C GLU A 146 -12.90 13.22 -23.34
N GLU A 147 -12.98 12.19 -22.52
CA GLU A 147 -11.86 11.66 -21.75
C GLU A 147 -10.71 11.14 -22.63
N LEU A 148 -11.03 10.48 -23.74
CA LEU A 148 -10.02 10.03 -24.70
C LEU A 148 -9.28 11.23 -25.33
N ASN A 149 -10.03 12.26 -25.73
CA ASN A 149 -9.45 13.48 -26.30
C ASN A 149 -8.57 14.22 -25.28
N PHE A 150 -9.02 14.31 -24.03
CA PHE A 150 -8.21 14.85 -22.94
C PHE A 150 -6.89 14.09 -22.76
N ILE A 151 -6.94 12.75 -22.76
CA ILE A 151 -5.75 11.90 -22.63
C ILE A 151 -4.80 12.12 -23.81
N LYS A 152 -5.31 12.12 -25.05
CA LYS A 152 -4.49 12.39 -26.25
C LYS A 152 -3.79 13.73 -26.18
N GLU A 153 -4.56 14.80 -25.92
CA GLU A 153 -4.03 16.17 -25.85
C GLU A 153 -2.96 16.29 -24.76
N LEU A 154 -3.22 15.75 -23.56
CA LEU A 154 -2.26 15.81 -22.46
C LEU A 154 -0.91 15.18 -22.84
N HIS A 155 -0.91 13.98 -23.42
CA HIS A 155 0.32 13.26 -23.73
C HIS A 155 1.04 13.88 -24.93
N PHE A 156 0.33 14.27 -26.01
CA PHE A 156 0.95 14.94 -27.15
C PHE A 156 1.54 16.30 -26.78
N ARG A 157 0.79 17.10 -26.01
CA ARG A 157 1.28 18.38 -25.48
C ARG A 157 2.54 18.17 -24.64
N THR A 158 2.54 17.17 -23.75
CA THR A 158 3.71 16.85 -22.92
C THR A 158 4.91 16.42 -23.76
N THR A 159 4.73 15.55 -24.77
CA THR A 159 5.83 15.16 -25.66
C THR A 159 6.41 16.35 -26.42
N LYS A 160 5.54 17.28 -26.84
CA LYS A 160 5.95 18.51 -27.53
C LYS A 160 6.71 19.47 -26.63
N GLU A 161 6.20 19.71 -25.42
CA GLU A 161 6.83 20.58 -24.42
C GLU A 161 8.17 20.03 -23.91
N LEU A 162 8.33 18.70 -23.86
CA LEU A 162 9.59 18.03 -23.51
C LEU A 162 10.52 17.82 -24.72
N GLU A 163 10.10 18.23 -25.91
CA GLU A 163 10.85 18.07 -27.17
C GLU A 163 11.32 16.62 -27.44
N ILE A 164 10.43 15.65 -27.19
CA ILE A 164 10.65 14.24 -27.47
C ILE A 164 9.76 13.76 -28.63
N ASP A 165 10.12 12.64 -29.23
CA ASP A 165 9.34 12.08 -30.34
C ASP A 165 7.94 11.64 -29.87
N SER A 166 6.90 12.19 -30.50
CA SER A 166 5.51 11.85 -30.24
C SER A 166 5.16 10.41 -30.64
N SER A 167 5.96 9.76 -31.49
CA SER A 167 5.75 8.35 -31.89
C SER A 167 5.71 7.39 -30.70
N ILE A 168 6.41 7.74 -29.61
CA ILE A 168 6.53 6.97 -28.36
C ILE A 168 5.16 6.69 -27.71
N VAL A 169 4.22 7.62 -27.86
CA VAL A 169 2.86 7.50 -27.31
C VAL A 169 1.79 7.30 -28.36
N ALA A 170 2.07 7.64 -29.62
CA ALA A 170 1.10 7.54 -30.71
C ALA A 170 0.50 6.13 -30.84
N THR A 171 1.34 5.09 -30.86
CA THR A 171 0.88 3.69 -30.97
C THR A 171 0.01 3.28 -29.78
N LEU A 172 0.37 3.69 -28.56
CA LEU A 172 -0.44 3.39 -27.36
C LEU A 172 -1.78 4.12 -27.38
N LEU A 173 -1.83 5.35 -27.87
CA LEU A 173 -3.06 6.13 -28.00
C LEU A 173 -3.99 5.58 -29.08
N GLU A 174 -3.42 5.09 -30.19
CA GLU A 174 -4.17 4.37 -31.23
C GLU A 174 -4.75 3.08 -30.68
N GLU A 175 -3.96 2.29 -29.96
CA GLU A 175 -4.42 1.05 -29.34
C GLU A 175 -5.50 1.30 -28.28
N LEU A 176 -5.35 2.33 -27.45
CA LEU A 176 -6.37 2.77 -26.51
C LEU A 176 -7.69 3.11 -27.21
N GLU A 177 -7.63 3.82 -28.33
CA GLU A 177 -8.83 4.13 -29.12
C GLU A 177 -9.47 2.86 -29.69
N GLN A 178 -8.69 1.91 -30.20
CA GLN A 178 -9.21 0.64 -30.69
C GLN A 178 -9.87 -0.18 -29.56
N LEU A 179 -9.26 -0.19 -28.37
CA LEU A 179 -9.84 -0.84 -27.20
C LEU A 179 -11.20 -0.24 -26.85
N LEU A 180 -11.33 1.09 -26.82
CA LEU A 180 -12.59 1.78 -26.54
C LEU A 180 -13.65 1.50 -27.62
N LYS A 181 -13.27 1.42 -28.90
CA LYS A 181 -14.18 0.98 -29.98
C LYS A 181 -14.66 -0.46 -29.76
N GLY A 182 -13.77 -1.36 -29.35
CA GLY A 182 -14.10 -2.73 -28.99
C GLY A 182 -15.12 -2.81 -27.85
N ILE A 183 -14.89 -2.07 -26.76
CA ILE A 183 -15.83 -1.96 -25.63
C ILE A 183 -17.19 -1.43 -26.10
N ALA A 184 -17.19 -0.39 -26.94
CA ALA A 184 -18.41 0.22 -27.45
C ALA A 184 -19.22 -0.69 -28.40
N MET A 185 -18.53 -1.58 -29.12
CA MET A 185 -19.13 -2.59 -29.98
C MET A 185 -19.72 -3.75 -29.17
N MET A 186 -18.99 -4.24 -28.18
CA MET A 186 -19.41 -5.39 -27.36
C MET A 186 -20.43 -5.02 -26.28
N LYS A 187 -20.49 -3.74 -25.89
CA LYS A 187 -21.35 -3.27 -24.77
C LYS A 187 -21.00 -3.91 -23.43
N GLU A 188 -19.74 -4.32 -23.27
CA GLU A 188 -19.24 -5.01 -22.10
C GLU A 188 -17.86 -4.48 -21.67
N LEU A 189 -17.68 -4.26 -20.37
CA LEU A 189 -16.40 -3.89 -19.77
C LEU A 189 -16.09 -4.88 -18.63
N THR A 190 -15.36 -5.94 -18.97
CA THR A 190 -14.95 -6.95 -17.97
C THR A 190 -13.84 -6.43 -17.04
N PRO A 191 -13.67 -6.98 -15.83
CA PRO A 191 -12.55 -6.64 -14.95
C PRO A 191 -11.17 -6.78 -15.63
N ARG A 192 -11.00 -7.80 -16.47
CA ARG A 192 -9.78 -7.99 -17.28
C ARG A 192 -9.56 -6.85 -18.27
N THR A 193 -10.61 -6.47 -19.00
CA THR A 193 -10.56 -5.35 -19.94
C THR A 193 -10.29 -4.03 -19.22
N ARG A 194 -10.86 -3.86 -18.03
CA ARG A 194 -10.64 -2.68 -17.18
C ARG A 194 -9.18 -2.55 -16.75
N ASP A 195 -8.55 -3.64 -16.32
CA ASP A 195 -7.12 -3.65 -15.96
C ASP A 195 -6.24 -3.30 -17.16
N TYR A 196 -6.56 -3.85 -18.34
CA TYR A 196 -5.87 -3.49 -19.57
C TYR A 196 -6.04 -2.01 -19.91
N LEU A 197 -7.25 -1.49 -19.82
CA LEU A 197 -7.58 -0.10 -20.12
C LEU A 197 -6.80 0.89 -19.25
N VAL A 198 -6.70 0.64 -17.95
CA VAL A 198 -5.98 1.57 -17.05
C VAL A 198 -4.47 1.47 -17.15
N SER A 199 -3.94 0.34 -17.64
CA SER A 199 -2.49 0.13 -17.81
C SER A 199 -1.83 1.16 -18.73
N PHE A 200 -2.56 1.65 -19.74
CA PHE A 200 -2.09 2.68 -20.67
C PHE A 200 -1.57 3.93 -19.96
N GLY A 201 -2.14 4.30 -18.81
CA GLY A 201 -1.73 5.48 -18.06
C GLY A 201 -0.26 5.45 -17.62
N GLU A 202 0.18 4.37 -16.96
CA GLU A 202 1.56 4.21 -16.49
C GLU A 202 2.51 3.81 -17.64
N CYS A 203 2.02 3.05 -18.61
CA CYS A 203 2.79 2.71 -19.81
C CYS A 203 3.21 3.98 -20.57
N MET A 204 2.31 4.95 -20.74
CA MET A 204 2.63 6.22 -21.39
C MET A 204 3.52 7.12 -20.52
N SER A 205 3.23 7.25 -19.22
CA SER A 205 4.00 8.15 -18.35
C SER A 205 5.47 7.75 -18.23
N THR A 206 5.74 6.44 -18.07
CA THR A 206 7.11 5.91 -17.96
C THR A 206 7.90 6.04 -19.26
N ARG A 207 7.25 5.83 -20.42
CA ARG A 207 7.89 5.99 -21.73
C ARG A 207 8.25 7.44 -22.03
N ILE A 208 7.35 8.38 -21.76
CA ILE A 208 7.61 9.83 -21.87
C ILE A 208 8.81 10.20 -20.98
N PHE A 209 8.78 9.79 -19.71
CA PHE A 209 9.80 10.19 -18.75
C PHE A 209 11.17 9.60 -19.07
N ALA A 210 11.24 8.31 -19.43
CA ALA A 210 12.50 7.68 -19.84
C ALA A 210 13.09 8.32 -21.10
N ALA A 211 12.26 8.66 -22.09
CA ALA A 211 12.70 9.35 -23.30
C ALA A 211 13.25 10.75 -22.98
N TYR A 212 12.57 11.48 -22.10
CA TYR A 212 13.01 12.79 -21.65
C TYR A 212 14.33 12.74 -20.88
N LEU A 213 14.52 11.78 -19.97
CA LEU A 213 15.81 11.59 -19.28
C LEU A 213 16.95 11.37 -20.29
N ASN A 214 16.75 10.49 -21.27
CA ASN A 214 17.76 10.25 -22.30
C ASN A 214 18.04 11.51 -23.14
N ARG A 215 17.01 12.29 -23.47
CA ARG A 215 17.13 13.58 -24.19
C ARG A 215 18.02 14.57 -23.43
N VAL A 216 17.93 14.62 -22.10
CA VAL A 216 18.75 15.50 -21.25
C VAL A 216 20.08 14.88 -20.81
N GLY A 217 20.48 13.76 -21.42
CA GLY A 217 21.78 13.12 -21.19
C GLY A 217 21.84 12.18 -19.99
N VAL A 218 20.70 11.86 -19.36
CA VAL A 218 20.61 10.88 -18.28
C VAL A 218 20.16 9.55 -18.85
N LYS A 219 21.06 8.56 -18.85
CA LYS A 219 20.78 7.24 -19.41
C LYS A 219 19.70 6.53 -18.59
N ALA A 220 18.55 6.28 -19.22
CA ALA A 220 17.39 5.68 -18.57
C ALA A 220 16.77 4.59 -19.46
N ARG A 221 16.19 3.56 -18.84
CA ARG A 221 15.50 2.47 -19.55
C ARG A 221 14.11 2.26 -18.96
N GLN A 222 13.11 2.27 -19.82
CA GLN A 222 11.72 2.01 -19.44
C GLN A 222 11.46 0.51 -19.25
N TYR A 223 10.65 0.18 -18.26
CA TYR A 223 10.23 -1.18 -17.97
C TYR A 223 8.73 -1.25 -17.65
N ASP A 224 8.03 -2.14 -18.33
CA ASP A 224 6.68 -2.53 -17.94
C ASP A 224 6.78 -3.60 -16.85
N ALA A 225 6.14 -3.35 -15.70
CA ALA A 225 6.18 -4.25 -14.54
C ALA A 225 5.78 -5.69 -14.91
N PHE A 226 4.73 -5.81 -15.73
CA PHE A 226 4.22 -7.09 -16.22
C PHE A 226 5.19 -7.88 -17.11
N ASP A 227 6.24 -7.26 -17.66
CA ASP A 227 7.26 -7.92 -18.47
C ASP A 227 8.55 -8.23 -17.72
N ILE A 228 8.78 -7.62 -16.55
CA ILE A 228 10.02 -7.78 -15.78
C ILE A 228 9.91 -8.73 -14.59
N GLY A 229 8.77 -9.42 -14.45
CA GLY A 229 8.58 -10.43 -13.41
C GLY A 229 7.68 -10.02 -12.26
N PHE A 230 6.83 -8.99 -12.40
CA PHE A 230 5.68 -8.83 -11.50
C PHE A 230 4.62 -9.88 -11.81
N ILE A 231 4.57 -10.92 -10.98
CA ILE A 231 3.68 -12.07 -11.14
C ILE A 231 2.59 -11.96 -10.08
N THR A 232 1.33 -12.00 -10.51
CA THR A 232 0.18 -11.82 -9.63
C THR A 232 -0.81 -12.98 -9.72
N THR A 233 -1.79 -13.01 -8.81
CA THR A 233 -3.04 -13.75 -9.04
C THR A 233 -3.79 -13.18 -10.25
N ASP A 234 -4.82 -13.91 -10.70
CA ASP A 234 -5.68 -13.49 -11.82
C ASP A 234 -6.96 -12.75 -11.34
N ASP A 235 -6.96 -12.28 -10.09
CA ASP A 235 -8.03 -11.48 -9.49
C ASP A 235 -7.91 -10.04 -9.97
N PHE A 236 -8.36 -9.77 -11.20
CA PHE A 236 -8.30 -8.44 -11.82
C PHE A 236 -8.91 -7.36 -10.91
N THR A 237 -8.43 -6.12 -11.05
CA THR A 237 -8.73 -4.93 -10.21
C THR A 237 -8.11 -4.91 -8.81
N ASN A 238 -7.68 -6.06 -8.28
CA ASN A 238 -7.06 -6.15 -6.95
C ASN A 238 -6.16 -7.40 -6.84
N ALA A 239 -5.28 -7.59 -7.82
CA ALA A 239 -4.45 -8.78 -7.90
C ALA A 239 -3.37 -8.80 -6.82
N ASP A 240 -3.16 -9.94 -6.18
CA ASP A 240 -2.12 -10.10 -5.17
C ASP A 240 -0.78 -10.50 -5.81
N ILE A 241 0.31 -9.92 -5.30
CA ILE A 241 1.67 -10.25 -5.74
C ILE A 241 2.06 -11.63 -5.21
N LEU A 242 2.54 -12.50 -6.09
CA LEU A 242 3.04 -13.83 -5.73
C LEU A 242 4.53 -13.77 -5.36
N GLU A 243 4.96 -14.63 -4.44
CA GLU A 243 6.36 -14.72 -3.97
C GLU A 243 7.39 -14.91 -5.10
N ALA A 244 7.00 -15.53 -6.21
CA ALA A 244 7.86 -15.68 -7.39
C ALA A 244 8.30 -14.33 -8.00
N THR A 245 7.62 -13.23 -7.68
CA THR A 245 7.94 -11.88 -8.14
C THR A 245 9.31 -11.42 -7.66
N TYR A 246 9.64 -11.61 -6.38
CA TYR A 246 10.88 -11.08 -5.81
C TYR A 246 12.15 -11.56 -6.53
N PRO A 247 12.39 -12.87 -6.71
CA PRO A 247 13.57 -13.33 -7.45
C PRO A 247 13.52 -12.98 -8.95
N ALA A 248 12.32 -12.92 -9.56
CA ALA A 248 12.18 -12.59 -10.98
C ALA A 248 12.56 -11.14 -11.28
N VAL A 249 12.00 -10.20 -10.52
CA VAL A 249 12.29 -8.76 -10.60
C VAL A 249 13.77 -8.50 -10.30
N ALA A 250 14.30 -9.11 -9.24
CA ALA A 250 15.70 -8.96 -8.87
C ALA A 250 16.62 -9.40 -10.01
N LYS A 251 16.39 -10.61 -10.56
CA LYS A 251 17.19 -11.13 -11.69
C LYS A 251 17.15 -10.21 -12.90
N ARG A 252 15.98 -9.69 -13.26
CA ARG A 252 15.82 -8.83 -14.45
C ARG A 252 16.49 -7.47 -14.28
N LEU A 253 16.16 -6.74 -13.21
CA LEU A 253 16.68 -5.39 -12.99
C LEU A 253 18.18 -5.40 -12.71
N HIS A 254 18.66 -6.31 -11.86
CA HIS A 254 20.09 -6.41 -11.53
C HIS A 254 20.93 -6.87 -12.72
N GLY A 255 20.43 -7.85 -13.50
CA GLY A 255 21.13 -8.34 -14.70
C GLY A 255 21.29 -7.26 -15.77
N ASP A 256 20.22 -6.51 -16.01
CA ASP A 256 20.23 -5.41 -16.97
C ASP A 256 21.12 -4.24 -16.52
N TRP A 257 21.14 -3.96 -15.21
CA TRP A 257 21.97 -2.92 -14.61
C TRP A 257 23.47 -3.26 -14.70
N ILE A 258 23.87 -4.51 -14.44
CA ILE A 258 25.27 -4.94 -14.59
C ILE A 258 25.71 -4.88 -16.05
N SER A 259 24.84 -5.31 -16.97
CA SER A 259 25.16 -5.39 -18.40
C SER A 259 25.32 -4.01 -19.03
N ASP A 260 24.37 -3.12 -18.77
CA ASP A 260 24.36 -1.77 -19.31
C ASP A 260 23.63 -0.80 -18.37
N PRO A 261 24.36 -0.17 -17.42
CA PRO A 261 23.78 0.69 -16.39
C PRO A 261 22.93 1.81 -17.00
N ALA A 262 21.65 1.80 -16.64
CA ALA A 262 20.66 2.79 -17.03
C ALA A 262 19.61 2.89 -15.93
N ILE A 263 19.19 4.10 -15.56
CA ILE A 263 18.18 4.31 -14.51
C ILE A 263 16.88 3.58 -14.93
N PRO A 264 16.43 2.57 -14.16
CA PRO A 264 15.20 1.85 -14.48
C PRO A 264 13.98 2.72 -14.20
N ILE A 265 13.13 2.92 -15.20
CA ILE A 265 11.85 3.66 -15.10
C ILE A 265 10.73 2.64 -15.23
N VAL A 266 10.17 2.21 -14.10
CA VAL A 266 9.22 1.09 -14.00
C VAL A 266 7.79 1.61 -13.86
N THR A 267 6.84 0.99 -14.55
CA THR A 267 5.41 1.26 -14.33
C THR A 267 5.02 0.90 -12.90
N GLY A 268 4.31 1.78 -12.19
CA GLY A 268 3.60 1.41 -10.97
C GLY A 268 2.44 0.44 -11.24
N PHE A 269 1.67 0.09 -10.19
CA PHE A 269 0.30 -0.47 -10.16
C PHE A 269 -0.04 -1.70 -11.04
N LEU A 270 0.88 -2.19 -11.87
CA LEU A 270 0.65 -3.24 -12.85
C LEU A 270 1.41 -4.51 -12.51
N GLY A 271 0.86 -5.64 -12.97
CA GLY A 271 1.48 -6.95 -12.91
C GLY A 271 0.97 -7.87 -14.01
N LYS A 272 1.38 -9.14 -13.95
CA LYS A 272 0.99 -10.17 -14.90
C LYS A 272 0.37 -11.35 -14.18
N GLY A 273 -0.87 -11.67 -14.53
CA GLY A 273 -1.61 -12.81 -13.98
C GLY A 273 -0.90 -14.13 -14.29
N TRP A 274 -0.69 -14.95 -13.27
CA TRP A 274 0.06 -16.20 -13.37
C TRP A 274 -0.55 -17.19 -14.37
N ARG A 275 -1.88 -17.31 -14.45
CA ARG A 275 -2.54 -18.27 -15.34
C ARG A 275 -2.93 -17.67 -16.68
N SER A 276 -3.49 -16.46 -16.66
CA SER A 276 -4.00 -15.81 -17.86
C SER A 276 -2.92 -15.15 -18.71
N CYS A 277 -1.75 -14.88 -18.11
CA CYS A 277 -0.69 -14.02 -18.66
C CYS A 277 -1.19 -12.62 -19.05
N ALA A 278 -2.38 -12.21 -18.58
CA ALA A 278 -2.95 -10.90 -18.85
C ALA A 278 -2.37 -9.85 -17.90
N ILE A 279 -2.44 -8.59 -18.31
CA ILE A 279 -2.11 -7.46 -17.45
C ILE A 279 -3.15 -7.39 -16.34
N THR A 280 -2.65 -7.28 -15.11
CA THR A 280 -3.44 -7.13 -13.89
C THR A 280 -3.08 -5.82 -13.22
N THR A 281 -4.00 -5.32 -12.39
CA THR A 281 -3.74 -4.18 -11.53
C THR A 281 -3.69 -4.58 -10.06
N LEU A 282 -2.82 -3.91 -9.30
CA LEU A 282 -2.51 -4.22 -7.91
C LEU A 282 -3.50 -3.59 -6.90
N GLY A 283 -4.59 -3.00 -7.38
CA GLY A 283 -5.58 -2.34 -6.53
C GLY A 283 -5.08 -1.06 -5.86
N ARG A 284 -5.66 -0.75 -4.68
CA ARG A 284 -5.42 0.53 -3.99
C ARG A 284 -3.97 0.66 -3.50
N GLY A 285 -3.36 1.80 -3.79
CA GLY A 285 -1.96 2.04 -3.47
C GLY A 285 -0.97 1.24 -4.33
N GLY A 286 -1.39 0.72 -5.49
CA GLY A 286 -0.57 -0.21 -6.26
C GLY A 286 0.78 0.33 -6.76
N SER A 287 0.91 1.61 -7.09
CA SER A 287 2.22 2.17 -7.45
C SER A 287 3.17 2.24 -6.23
N ASP A 288 2.63 2.47 -5.02
CA ASP A 288 3.43 2.39 -3.79
C ASP A 288 3.83 0.92 -3.52
N LEU A 289 2.89 -0.03 -3.75
CA LEU A 289 3.16 -1.47 -3.59
C LEU A 289 4.23 -1.97 -4.56
N THR A 290 4.25 -1.42 -5.79
CA THR A 290 5.31 -1.69 -6.77
C THR A 290 6.67 -1.27 -6.21
N ALA A 291 6.76 -0.06 -5.66
CA ALA A 291 8.00 0.47 -5.12
C ALA A 291 8.53 -0.35 -3.93
N THR A 292 7.66 -0.71 -2.98
CA THR A 292 8.05 -1.56 -1.86
C THR A 292 8.42 -2.98 -2.28
N THR A 293 7.77 -3.51 -3.33
CA THR A 293 8.08 -4.83 -3.88
C THR A 293 9.46 -4.84 -4.51
N ILE A 294 9.81 -3.81 -5.30
CA ILE A 294 11.15 -3.64 -5.86
C ILE A 294 12.18 -3.50 -4.75
N GLY A 295 11.89 -2.68 -3.72
CA GLY A 295 12.76 -2.51 -2.56
C GLY A 295 13.08 -3.84 -1.88
N LYS A 296 12.05 -4.66 -1.58
CA LYS A 296 12.22 -6.01 -1.01
C LYS A 296 12.94 -6.96 -1.96
N ALA A 297 12.61 -6.94 -3.25
CA ALA A 297 13.21 -7.83 -4.25
C ALA A 297 14.72 -7.61 -4.39
N LEU A 298 15.16 -6.35 -4.38
CA LEU A 298 16.55 -5.96 -4.55
C LEU A 298 17.31 -5.81 -3.22
N GLY A 299 16.64 -5.86 -2.07
CA GLY A 299 17.26 -5.68 -0.76
C GLY A 299 17.84 -4.28 -0.56
N LEU A 300 17.14 -3.24 -1.03
CA LEU A 300 17.64 -1.86 -1.01
C LEU A 300 17.62 -1.24 0.38
N GLU A 301 18.41 -0.18 0.58
CA GLU A 301 18.57 0.47 1.88
C GLU A 301 17.31 1.25 2.32
N GLU A 302 16.64 1.91 1.39
CA GLU A 302 15.37 2.60 1.66
C GLU A 302 14.46 2.69 0.43
N ILE A 303 13.17 2.83 0.70
CA ILE A 303 12.12 3.10 -0.30
C ILE A 303 11.62 4.53 -0.09
N GLN A 304 11.79 5.39 -1.08
CA GLN A 304 11.35 6.78 -1.03
C GLN A 304 10.02 6.97 -1.77
N VAL A 305 9.05 7.58 -1.11
CA VAL A 305 7.77 8.01 -1.70
C VAL A 305 7.73 9.53 -1.73
N TRP A 306 7.71 10.09 -2.94
CA TRP A 306 7.74 11.53 -3.16
C TRP A 306 6.32 12.08 -3.32
N LYS A 307 6.00 13.07 -2.49
CA LYS A 307 4.72 13.77 -2.39
C LYS A 307 4.91 15.29 -2.54
N ASP A 308 3.87 16.04 -2.20
CA ASP A 308 3.78 17.51 -2.24
C ASP A 308 3.87 18.18 -0.87
N VAL A 309 4.02 17.39 0.20
CA VAL A 309 4.17 17.84 1.60
C VAL A 309 5.43 17.24 2.23
N ASP A 310 5.94 17.89 3.28
CA ASP A 310 7.18 17.55 4.01
C ASP A 310 7.03 16.28 4.87
N GLY A 311 6.63 15.17 4.24
CA GLY A 311 6.38 13.89 4.90
C GLY A 311 4.93 13.70 5.32
N VAL A 312 4.74 13.03 6.44
CA VAL A 312 3.46 12.87 7.14
C VAL A 312 3.35 14.00 8.16
N LEU A 313 2.19 14.64 8.22
CA LEU A 313 1.95 15.80 9.10
C LEU A 313 1.10 15.40 10.30
N THR A 314 1.16 16.20 11.38
CA THR A 314 0.36 16.01 12.60
C THR A 314 -1.15 16.15 12.38
N CYS A 315 -1.57 16.79 11.29
CA CYS A 315 -2.94 16.84 10.79
C CYS A 315 -2.94 17.29 9.32
N ASP A 316 -4.10 17.31 8.66
CA ASP A 316 -4.22 17.84 7.30
C ASP A 316 -3.94 19.37 7.28
N PRO A 317 -2.95 19.86 6.51
CA PRO A 317 -2.61 21.28 6.44
C PRO A 317 -3.71 22.14 5.83
N ASN A 318 -4.65 21.55 5.07
CA ASN A 318 -5.83 22.25 4.54
C ASN A 318 -6.86 22.54 5.63
N ILE A 319 -6.88 21.75 6.72
CA ILE A 319 -7.77 21.94 7.87
C ILE A 319 -7.15 22.91 8.87
N TYR A 320 -5.85 22.78 9.11
CA TYR A 320 -5.12 23.61 10.05
C TYR A 320 -3.69 23.91 9.58
N GLN A 321 -3.40 25.19 9.38
CA GLN A 321 -2.15 25.66 8.77
C GLN A 321 -0.90 25.42 9.63
N ARG A 322 -1.03 25.22 10.94
CA ARG A 322 0.10 24.91 11.85
C ARG A 322 0.39 23.40 11.94
N ALA A 323 0.03 22.62 10.92
CA ALA A 323 0.39 21.21 10.85
C ALA A 323 1.92 21.08 10.78
N GLU A 324 2.50 20.23 11.64
CA GLU A 324 3.94 20.03 11.73
C GLU A 324 4.36 18.69 11.11
N PRO A 325 5.55 18.60 10.49
CA PRO A 325 6.10 17.33 10.05
C PRO A 325 6.35 16.35 11.20
N VAL A 326 5.88 15.11 11.04
CA VAL A 326 6.17 14.01 11.95
C VAL A 326 7.42 13.28 11.46
N PRO A 327 8.59 13.40 12.12
CA PRO A 327 9.85 12.93 11.55
C PRO A 327 9.98 11.39 11.51
N TYR A 328 9.34 10.70 12.45
CA TYR A 328 9.45 9.24 12.58
C TYR A 328 8.07 8.62 12.83
N LEU A 329 7.80 7.52 12.14
CA LEU A 329 6.61 6.69 12.34
C LEU A 329 6.98 5.22 12.43
N THR A 330 6.15 4.45 13.12
CA THR A 330 6.14 2.99 12.98
C THR A 330 5.26 2.56 11.80
N PHE A 331 5.50 1.38 11.23
CA PHE A 331 4.60 0.81 10.21
C PHE A 331 3.15 0.68 10.70
N ASP A 332 2.95 0.36 11.98
CA ASP A 332 1.61 0.25 12.56
C ASP A 332 0.94 1.63 12.67
N GLU A 333 1.65 2.69 13.09
CA GLU A 333 1.13 4.07 13.05
C GLU A 333 0.79 4.52 11.64
N ALA A 334 1.69 4.26 10.68
CA ALA A 334 1.47 4.63 9.27
C ALA A 334 0.26 3.91 8.67
N ALA A 335 0.05 2.63 9.01
CA ALA A 335 -1.08 1.86 8.53
C ALA A 335 -2.42 2.41 9.04
N GLU A 336 -2.50 2.76 10.33
CA GLU A 336 -3.70 3.37 10.90
C GLU A 336 -3.96 4.77 10.29
N LEU A 337 -2.91 5.59 10.12
CA LEU A 337 -3.03 6.91 9.48
C LEU A 337 -3.58 6.81 8.05
N ALA A 338 -3.02 5.91 7.25
CA ALA A 338 -3.43 5.72 5.86
C ALA A 338 -4.87 5.24 5.72
N TYR A 339 -5.32 4.35 6.63
CA TYR A 339 -6.68 3.82 6.61
C TYR A 339 -7.73 4.93 6.81
N PHE A 340 -7.49 5.88 7.71
CA PHE A 340 -8.43 6.97 8.00
C PHE A 340 -8.30 8.18 7.05
N GLY A 341 -7.46 8.09 6.02
CA GLY A 341 -7.39 9.08 4.95
C GLY A 341 -6.26 10.09 5.06
N ALA A 342 -5.30 9.89 5.98
CA ALA A 342 -4.06 10.65 5.89
C ALA A 342 -3.35 10.29 4.57
N GLN A 343 -2.75 11.28 3.91
CA GLN A 343 -1.99 11.06 2.68
C GLN A 343 -0.66 10.35 3.00
N VAL A 344 -0.71 9.08 3.38
CA VAL A 344 0.42 8.18 3.63
C VAL A 344 0.38 7.03 2.61
N LEU A 345 1.22 6.02 2.74
CA LEU A 345 1.16 4.79 1.94
C LEU A 345 0.01 3.90 2.41
N HIS A 346 -0.71 3.29 1.47
CA HIS A 346 -1.76 2.32 1.79
C HIS A 346 -1.19 1.13 2.63
N PRO A 347 -1.93 0.57 3.60
CA PRO A 347 -1.42 -0.53 4.44
C PRO A 347 -0.92 -1.74 3.64
N GLN A 348 -1.61 -2.07 2.54
CA GLN A 348 -1.23 -3.18 1.67
C GLN A 348 0.13 -2.95 0.99
N SER A 349 0.46 -1.69 0.64
CA SER A 349 1.74 -1.37 0.02
C SER A 349 2.89 -1.42 1.02
N MET A 350 2.66 -1.23 2.31
CA MET A 350 3.74 -1.34 3.30
C MET A 350 4.15 -2.79 3.62
N ARG A 351 3.36 -3.80 3.23
CA ARG A 351 3.65 -5.21 3.57
C ARG A 351 5.05 -5.66 3.14
N PRO A 352 5.50 -5.47 1.88
CA PRO A 352 6.84 -5.91 1.48
C PRO A 352 7.95 -5.19 2.24
N ALA A 353 7.77 -3.89 2.51
CA ALA A 353 8.75 -3.11 3.28
C ALA A 353 8.83 -3.60 4.74
N ARG A 354 7.69 -3.88 5.38
CA ARG A 354 7.62 -4.42 6.75
C ARG A 354 8.28 -5.80 6.86
N GLU A 355 7.99 -6.70 5.91
CA GLU A 355 8.55 -8.05 5.86
C GLU A 355 10.05 -8.05 5.57
N GLY A 356 10.51 -7.19 4.66
CA GLY A 356 11.93 -7.00 4.35
C GLY A 356 12.69 -6.16 5.37
N ASP A 357 12.00 -5.60 6.37
CA ASP A 357 12.53 -4.62 7.33
C ASP A 357 13.22 -3.41 6.67
N ILE A 358 12.68 -2.96 5.54
CA ILE A 358 13.22 -1.86 4.74
C ILE A 358 12.49 -0.57 5.12
N PRO A 359 13.21 0.47 5.56
CA PRO A 359 12.57 1.75 5.89
C PRO A 359 11.91 2.39 4.67
N VAL A 360 10.76 3.03 4.91
CA VAL A 360 10.05 3.83 3.91
C VAL A 360 10.16 5.30 4.29
N ARG A 361 10.60 6.15 3.37
CA ARG A 361 10.72 7.59 3.57
C ARG A 361 9.70 8.34 2.73
N VAL A 362 8.87 9.16 3.36
CA VAL A 362 7.97 10.09 2.65
C VAL A 362 8.66 11.45 2.54
N LYS A 363 8.90 11.92 1.31
CA LYS A 363 9.62 13.17 1.01
C LYS A 363 8.75 14.14 0.20
N ASN A 364 9.13 15.41 0.22
CA ASN A 364 8.49 16.45 -0.58
C ASN A 364 9.27 16.75 -1.86
N SER A 365 8.61 16.64 -3.02
CA SER A 365 9.19 17.02 -4.32
C SER A 365 9.49 18.53 -4.42
N TYR A 366 8.77 19.39 -3.69
CA TYR A 366 9.01 20.85 -3.67
C TYR A 366 10.07 21.27 -2.65
N ASN A 367 10.41 20.39 -1.70
CA ASN A 367 11.44 20.64 -0.68
C ASN A 367 12.34 19.40 -0.51
N PRO A 368 13.21 19.09 -1.50
CA PRO A 368 13.94 17.82 -1.55
C PRO A 368 14.96 17.61 -0.42
N ASN A 369 15.38 18.72 0.21
CA ASN A 369 16.34 18.75 1.30
C ASN A 369 15.70 18.51 2.68
N ALA A 370 14.36 18.59 2.78
CA ALA A 370 13.68 18.22 4.01
C ALA A 370 13.92 16.73 4.33
N PRO A 371 14.08 16.38 5.62
CA PRO A 371 14.28 14.98 6.02
C PRO A 371 13.06 14.10 5.71
N GLY A 372 11.87 14.72 5.64
CA GLY A 372 10.59 14.04 5.48
C GLY A 372 10.24 13.21 6.71
N THR A 373 9.48 12.14 6.48
CA THR A 373 9.09 11.17 7.52
C THR A 373 9.69 9.81 7.24
N LEU A 374 10.39 9.25 8.22
CA LEU A 374 10.95 7.90 8.16
C LEU A 374 10.02 6.90 8.87
N ILE A 375 9.52 5.92 8.13
CA ILE A 375 8.64 4.85 8.61
C ILE A 375 9.49 3.59 8.80
N THR A 376 9.49 3.05 10.02
CA THR A 376 10.31 1.89 10.41
C THR A 376 9.49 0.91 11.26
N ARG A 377 10.08 -0.24 11.63
CA ARG A 377 9.45 -1.20 12.54
C ARG A 377 9.19 -0.65 13.94
N SER A 378 10.13 0.14 14.45
CA SER A 378 10.10 0.69 15.81
C SER A 378 10.82 2.02 15.86
N ARG A 379 10.34 2.93 16.71
CA ARG A 379 10.96 4.23 16.99
C ARG A 379 10.99 4.49 18.50
N ASP A 380 11.74 5.49 18.93
CA ASP A 380 11.67 5.95 20.32
C ASP A 380 10.29 6.56 20.61
N MET A 381 9.62 6.00 21.62
CA MET A 381 8.30 6.41 22.09
C MET A 381 8.36 7.19 23.42
N SER A 382 9.55 7.42 23.98
CA SER A 382 9.75 8.02 25.31
C SER A 382 9.10 9.41 25.45
N LYS A 383 9.15 10.22 24.40
CA LYS A 383 8.57 11.57 24.35
C LYS A 383 7.24 11.65 23.61
N ALA A 384 6.83 10.57 22.93
CA ALA A 384 5.64 10.59 22.09
C ALA A 384 4.37 10.42 22.95
N VAL A 385 3.44 11.37 22.83
CA VAL A 385 2.08 11.28 23.39
C VAL A 385 1.10 11.06 22.26
N LEU A 386 0.86 12.08 21.45
CA LEU A 386 0.05 12.01 20.24
C LEU A 386 0.96 12.22 19.02
N THR A 387 0.72 11.45 17.98
CA THR A 387 1.51 11.46 16.74
C THR A 387 0.80 12.30 15.67
N SER A 388 -0.50 12.08 15.46
CA SER A 388 -1.27 12.81 14.46
C SER A 388 -2.79 12.69 14.69
N ILE A 389 -3.53 13.64 14.14
CA ILE A 389 -5.00 13.75 14.14
C ILE A 389 -5.48 13.66 12.69
N VAL A 390 -6.35 12.69 12.40
CA VAL A 390 -6.93 12.48 11.07
C VAL A 390 -8.42 12.74 11.12
N LEU A 391 -8.96 13.38 10.09
CA LEU A 391 -10.39 13.64 9.95
C LEU A 391 -10.94 12.95 8.70
N LYS A 392 -11.95 12.10 8.87
CA LYS A 392 -12.76 11.53 7.79
C LYS A 392 -14.16 12.13 7.82
N ARG A 393 -14.51 12.91 6.80
CA ARG A 393 -15.78 13.65 6.70
C ARG A 393 -16.88 12.86 6.03
N ASN A 394 -18.10 13.36 6.20
CA ASN A 394 -19.31 12.88 5.51
C ASN A 394 -19.48 11.36 5.59
N VAL A 395 -19.35 10.85 6.80
CA VAL A 395 -19.53 9.44 7.15
C VAL A 395 -20.98 9.21 7.55
N THR A 396 -21.54 8.08 7.13
CA THR A 396 -22.85 7.61 7.59
C THR A 396 -22.65 6.66 8.76
N MET A 397 -23.37 6.92 9.86
CA MET A 397 -23.40 6.06 11.04
C MET A 397 -24.74 5.33 11.12
N LEU A 398 -24.71 4.03 11.40
CA LEU A 398 -25.89 3.22 11.69
C LEU A 398 -25.84 2.77 13.14
N ASP A 399 -26.96 2.86 13.84
CA ASP A 399 -27.15 2.31 15.17
C ASP A 399 -28.22 1.22 15.12
N ILE A 400 -27.85 0.00 15.46
CA ILE A 400 -28.65 -1.22 15.32
C ILE A 400 -28.95 -1.72 16.73
N VAL A 401 -30.19 -1.57 17.18
CA VAL A 401 -30.63 -1.89 18.54
C VAL A 401 -31.52 -3.12 18.54
N SER A 402 -31.15 -4.15 19.29
CA SER A 402 -31.95 -5.35 19.47
C SER A 402 -31.72 -5.99 20.83
N THR A 403 -32.79 -6.12 21.62
CA THR A 403 -32.75 -6.85 22.91
C THR A 403 -32.41 -8.33 22.73
N ARG A 404 -32.56 -8.87 21.50
CA ARG A 404 -32.18 -10.23 21.13
C ARG A 404 -30.66 -10.42 21.07
N MET A 405 -29.85 -9.36 21.12
CA MET A 405 -28.39 -9.45 21.17
C MET A 405 -27.88 -9.99 22.53
N LEU A 406 -28.63 -9.75 23.61
CA LEU A 406 -28.27 -10.20 24.95
C LEU A 406 -28.27 -11.74 25.05
N GLY A 407 -27.09 -12.31 25.29
CA GLY A 407 -26.92 -13.75 25.55
C GLY A 407 -27.13 -14.67 24.35
N GLN A 408 -27.32 -14.12 23.15
CA GLN A 408 -27.47 -14.88 21.90
C GLN A 408 -26.18 -14.85 21.08
N TYR A 409 -25.80 -15.99 20.52
CA TYR A 409 -24.74 -16.07 19.52
C TYR A 409 -25.31 -15.85 18.11
N GLY A 410 -24.48 -15.34 17.19
CA GLY A 410 -24.85 -15.22 15.77
C GLY A 410 -25.51 -13.91 15.36
N PHE A 411 -25.93 -13.04 16.29
CA PHE A 411 -26.50 -11.72 15.93
C PHE A 411 -25.48 -10.85 15.16
N LEU A 412 -24.25 -10.71 15.67
CA LEU A 412 -23.17 -10.00 14.97
C LEU A 412 -22.88 -10.62 13.60
N ALA A 413 -22.84 -11.95 13.50
CA ALA A 413 -22.61 -12.64 12.24
C ALA A 413 -23.70 -12.33 11.22
N LYS A 414 -24.97 -12.29 11.65
CA LYS A 414 -26.09 -11.95 10.78
C LYS A 414 -26.03 -10.51 10.28
N VAL A 415 -25.69 -9.56 11.17
CA VAL A 415 -25.52 -8.14 10.80
C VAL A 415 -24.42 -7.98 9.75
N PHE A 416 -23.23 -8.55 9.98
CA PHE A 416 -22.13 -8.43 9.01
C PHE A 416 -22.35 -9.21 7.71
N SER A 417 -23.06 -10.33 7.76
CA SER A 417 -23.49 -11.06 6.55
C SER A 417 -24.40 -10.21 5.66
N THR A 418 -25.31 -9.40 6.25
CA THR A 418 -26.13 -8.48 5.46
C THR A 418 -25.28 -7.43 4.72
N PHE A 419 -24.24 -6.90 5.36
CA PHE A 419 -23.32 -5.97 4.69
C PHE A 419 -22.48 -6.66 3.59
N GLU A 420 -22.03 -7.90 3.83
CA GLU A 420 -21.32 -8.71 2.84
C GLU A 420 -22.17 -8.99 1.60
N ASP A 421 -23.41 -9.44 1.79
CA ASP A 421 -24.36 -9.75 0.71
C ASP A 421 -24.65 -8.53 -0.18
N LEU A 422 -24.65 -7.33 0.42
CA LEU A 422 -24.85 -6.05 -0.26
C LEU A 422 -23.55 -5.42 -0.80
N GLY A 423 -22.39 -6.02 -0.51
CA GLY A 423 -21.09 -5.52 -0.94
C GLY A 423 -20.67 -4.20 -0.28
N ILE A 424 -21.14 -3.94 0.94
CA ILE A 424 -20.89 -2.69 1.68
C ILE A 424 -19.78 -2.90 2.71
N SER A 425 -18.80 -2.00 2.68
CA SER A 425 -17.67 -2.02 3.61
C SER A 425 -17.98 -1.20 4.85
N VAL A 426 -17.84 -1.83 6.02
CA VAL A 426 -17.92 -1.17 7.32
C VAL A 426 -16.52 -0.70 7.75
N ASP A 427 -16.44 0.48 8.37
CA ASP A 427 -15.20 1.10 8.85
C ASP A 427 -14.99 0.89 10.37
N VAL A 428 -15.74 1.64 11.19
CA VAL A 428 -15.60 1.67 12.65
C VAL A 428 -16.79 0.96 13.28
N VAL A 429 -16.53 0.18 14.34
CA VAL A 429 -17.53 -0.59 15.07
C VAL A 429 -17.42 -0.29 16.56
N ALA A 430 -18.56 -0.16 17.22
CA ALA A 430 -18.69 -0.11 18.68
C ALA A 430 -19.95 -0.89 19.08
N THR A 431 -19.93 -1.48 20.28
CA THR A 431 -21.00 -2.33 20.78
C THR A 431 -21.38 -1.95 22.19
N SER A 432 -22.68 -1.98 22.50
CA SER A 432 -23.21 -2.06 23.86
C SER A 432 -23.75 -3.48 24.12
N GLU A 433 -24.44 -3.67 25.24
CA GLU A 433 -25.09 -4.93 25.58
C GLU A 433 -26.23 -5.30 24.61
N VAL A 434 -26.91 -4.30 24.02
CA VAL A 434 -28.11 -4.47 23.18
C VAL A 434 -28.03 -3.74 21.85
N SER A 435 -26.91 -3.07 21.54
CA SER A 435 -26.77 -2.32 20.30
C SER A 435 -25.39 -2.44 19.67
N ILE A 436 -25.35 -2.19 18.37
CA ILE A 436 -24.14 -2.09 17.57
C ILE A 436 -24.21 -0.78 16.80
N SER A 437 -23.20 0.05 16.96
CA SER A 437 -23.02 1.26 16.16
C SER A 437 -21.89 1.05 15.16
N LEU A 438 -22.14 1.42 13.91
CA LEU A 438 -21.26 1.16 12.76
C LEU A 438 -21.11 2.43 11.93
N THR A 439 -19.95 2.60 11.30
CA THR A 439 -19.77 3.63 10.27
C THR A 439 -19.46 3.00 8.91
N LEU A 440 -19.96 3.60 7.83
CA LEU A 440 -19.76 3.10 6.47
C LEU A 440 -18.68 3.89 5.72
N ASP A 441 -17.87 3.20 4.90
CA ASP A 441 -16.89 3.88 4.05
C ASP A 441 -17.60 4.68 2.96
N PRO A 442 -17.49 6.03 2.96
CA PRO A 442 -18.07 6.82 1.91
C PRO A 442 -17.48 6.40 0.56
N SER A 443 -16.16 6.12 0.47
CA SER A 443 -15.45 5.94 -0.81
C SER A 443 -15.92 4.76 -1.67
N LYS A 444 -16.60 3.78 -1.07
CA LYS A 444 -17.19 2.63 -1.78
C LYS A 444 -18.68 2.81 -2.08
N LEU A 445 -19.34 3.76 -1.43
CA LEU A 445 -20.68 4.24 -1.80
C LEU A 445 -20.60 5.24 -2.98
N TRP A 446 -19.51 6.03 -3.10
CA TRP A 446 -19.37 7.11 -4.11
C TRP A 446 -18.91 6.71 -5.51
N SER A 447 -18.56 5.45 -5.78
CA SER A 447 -18.31 5.01 -7.17
C SER A 447 -19.60 4.74 -7.96
N ARG A 448 -20.78 4.98 -7.36
CA ARG A 448 -22.10 4.80 -7.96
C ARG A 448 -22.86 6.13 -7.96
N GLU A 449 -23.77 6.31 -8.91
CA GLU A 449 -24.58 7.53 -9.04
C GLU A 449 -25.35 7.83 -7.74
N LEU A 450 -25.55 9.12 -7.42
CA LEU A 450 -26.25 9.60 -6.21
C LEU A 450 -27.62 8.93 -5.97
N ILE A 451 -28.34 8.59 -7.05
CA ILE A 451 -29.66 7.92 -6.98
C ILE A 451 -29.52 6.48 -6.46
N GLN A 452 -28.46 5.79 -6.86
CA GLN A 452 -28.18 4.42 -6.44
C GLN A 452 -27.78 4.35 -4.96
N GLN A 453 -27.13 5.40 -4.45
CA GLN A 453 -26.71 5.48 -3.04
C GLN A 453 -27.88 5.54 -2.06
N ALA A 454 -28.87 6.39 -2.34
CA ALA A 454 -30.06 6.50 -1.50
C ALA A 454 -30.80 5.16 -1.46
N SER A 455 -30.98 4.55 -2.64
CA SER A 455 -31.61 3.23 -2.76
C SER A 455 -30.84 2.11 -2.05
N GLU A 456 -29.51 2.14 -2.04
CA GLU A 456 -28.68 1.14 -1.36
C GLU A 456 -28.76 1.27 0.16
N LEU A 457 -28.70 2.50 0.69
CA LEU A 457 -28.83 2.77 2.12
C LEU A 457 -30.22 2.38 2.64
N ASP A 458 -31.27 2.72 1.91
CA ASP A 458 -32.65 2.33 2.25
C ASP A 458 -32.77 0.80 2.28
N HIS A 459 -32.18 0.10 1.30
CA HIS A 459 -32.21 -1.36 1.26
C HIS A 459 -31.45 -2.02 2.42
N VAL A 460 -30.30 -1.47 2.84
CA VAL A 460 -29.58 -1.93 4.03
C VAL A 460 -30.44 -1.80 5.28
N VAL A 461 -31.11 -0.64 5.43
CA VAL A 461 -31.98 -0.38 6.58
C VAL A 461 -33.14 -1.38 6.58
N GLU A 462 -33.83 -1.57 5.45
CA GLU A 462 -34.92 -2.54 5.31
C GLU A 462 -34.50 -3.97 5.69
N GLU A 463 -33.33 -4.43 5.25
CA GLU A 463 -32.83 -5.78 5.57
C GLU A 463 -32.48 -5.93 7.06
N LEU A 464 -31.89 -4.91 7.67
CA LEU A 464 -31.52 -4.90 9.08
C LEU A 464 -32.74 -4.73 10.00
N GLU A 465 -33.76 -4.01 9.57
CA GLU A 465 -35.01 -3.80 10.31
C GLU A 465 -35.80 -5.11 10.53
N LYS A 466 -35.52 -6.15 9.75
CA LYS A 466 -36.08 -7.50 9.95
C LYS A 466 -35.62 -8.13 11.27
N ILE A 467 -34.49 -7.69 11.83
CA ILE A 467 -33.85 -8.30 13.01
C ILE A 467 -33.59 -7.33 14.17
N ALA A 468 -33.69 -6.02 13.93
CA ALA A 468 -33.36 -4.97 14.89
C ALA A 468 -34.12 -3.66 14.59
N VAL A 469 -34.05 -2.70 15.50
CA VAL A 469 -34.41 -1.31 15.21
C VAL A 469 -33.17 -0.59 14.69
N VAL A 470 -33.28 0.12 13.57
CA VAL A 470 -32.13 0.74 12.90
C VAL A 470 -32.30 2.25 12.86
N ASN A 471 -31.32 2.99 13.37
CA ASN A 471 -31.25 4.44 13.26
C ASN A 471 -30.11 4.82 12.31
N LEU A 472 -30.43 5.54 11.24
CA LEU A 472 -29.45 6.03 10.28
C LEU A 472 -29.15 7.50 10.53
N LEU A 473 -27.87 7.83 10.70
CA LEU A 473 -27.38 9.16 11.03
C LEU A 473 -26.33 9.59 10.00
N GLN A 474 -26.70 10.51 9.11
CA GLN A 474 -25.81 11.08 8.08
C GLN A 474 -25.05 12.30 8.62
N HIS A 475 -24.11 12.81 7.82
CA HIS A 475 -23.32 14.01 8.13
C HIS A 475 -22.58 13.89 9.47
N ARG A 476 -21.91 12.75 9.65
CA ARG A 476 -20.98 12.53 10.75
C ARG A 476 -19.54 12.62 10.26
N SER A 477 -18.64 12.82 11.21
CA SER A 477 -17.21 12.88 10.97
C SER A 477 -16.50 11.97 11.96
N ILE A 478 -15.47 11.24 11.49
CA ILE A 478 -14.57 10.47 12.35
C ILE A 478 -13.31 11.29 12.57
N ILE A 479 -12.99 11.57 13.83
CA ILE A 479 -11.70 12.10 14.26
C ILE A 479 -10.90 10.92 14.82
N SER A 480 -9.82 10.56 14.14
CA SER A 480 -8.91 9.50 14.56
C SER A 480 -7.64 10.09 15.15
N LEU A 481 -7.33 9.68 16.36
CA LEU A 481 -6.16 10.08 17.13
C LEU A 481 -5.15 8.94 17.09
N ILE A 482 -4.02 9.18 16.41
CA ILE A 482 -2.93 8.22 16.34
C ILE A 482 -1.87 8.65 17.35
N GLY A 483 -1.57 7.78 18.31
CA GLY A 483 -0.64 8.12 19.40
C GLY A 483 -0.10 6.92 20.15
N ASN A 484 0.63 7.22 21.22
CA ASN A 484 1.24 6.22 22.07
C ASN A 484 0.18 5.56 22.94
N VAL A 485 -0.15 4.31 22.62
CA VAL A 485 -1.15 3.51 23.35
C VAL A 485 -0.82 3.35 24.84
N GLN A 486 0.46 3.43 25.24
CA GLN A 486 0.87 3.38 26.65
C GLN A 486 0.44 4.62 27.45
N ARG A 487 0.10 5.71 26.76
CA ARG A 487 -0.38 6.96 27.36
C ARG A 487 -1.86 7.22 27.03
N SER A 488 -2.62 6.18 26.70
CA SER A 488 -4.02 6.29 26.27
C SER A 488 -4.90 7.07 27.25
N SER A 489 -4.80 6.82 28.56
CA SER A 489 -5.58 7.53 29.58
C SER A 489 -5.33 9.05 29.54
N LEU A 490 -4.07 9.47 29.44
CA LEU A 490 -3.69 10.89 29.32
C LEU A 490 -4.23 11.51 28.04
N ILE A 491 -4.17 10.78 26.92
CA ILE A 491 -4.70 11.24 25.64
C ILE A 491 -6.21 11.45 25.77
N LEU A 492 -6.96 10.47 26.28
CA LEU A 492 -8.41 10.54 26.43
C LEU A 492 -8.83 11.66 27.39
N GLU A 493 -8.14 11.84 28.52
CA GLU A 493 -8.40 12.93 29.46
C GLU A 493 -8.33 14.29 28.78
N LYS A 494 -7.20 14.58 28.10
CA LYS A 494 -7.00 15.84 27.37
C LYS A 494 -8.04 16.04 26.27
N VAL A 495 -8.33 14.98 25.50
CA VAL A 495 -9.31 15.03 24.41
C VAL A 495 -10.68 15.40 24.93
N PHE A 496 -11.20 14.68 25.93
CA PHE A 496 -12.54 14.94 26.46
C PHE A 496 -12.62 16.26 27.22
N HIS A 497 -11.53 16.72 27.83
CA HIS A 497 -11.46 18.07 28.38
C HIS A 497 -11.65 19.12 27.28
N VAL A 498 -10.87 19.05 26.19
CA VAL A 498 -10.96 19.99 25.07
C VAL A 498 -12.34 19.95 24.41
N LEU A 499 -12.87 18.77 24.12
CA LEU A 499 -14.18 18.62 23.48
C LEU A 499 -15.30 19.14 24.40
N GLY A 500 -15.24 18.82 25.70
CA GLY A 500 -16.19 19.32 26.70
C GLY A 500 -16.19 20.86 26.81
N THR A 501 -15.01 21.48 26.84
CA THR A 501 -14.88 22.95 26.86
C THR A 501 -15.45 23.61 25.59
N ASN A 502 -15.39 22.93 24.45
CA ASN A 502 -15.96 23.41 23.19
C ASN A 502 -17.45 23.05 23.03
N GLY A 503 -18.08 22.39 24.01
CA GLY A 503 -19.48 21.96 23.94
C GLY A 503 -19.75 20.86 22.91
N VAL A 504 -18.72 20.09 22.54
CA VAL A 504 -18.82 19.03 21.53
C VAL A 504 -19.24 17.72 22.19
N ASN A 505 -20.27 17.09 21.64
CA ASN A 505 -20.75 15.79 22.09
C ASN A 505 -20.22 14.67 21.19
N VAL A 506 -19.39 13.79 21.76
CA VAL A 506 -18.94 12.58 21.07
C VAL A 506 -20.08 11.56 21.06
N GLN A 507 -20.42 11.07 19.87
CA GLN A 507 -21.57 10.18 19.67
C GLN A 507 -21.18 8.70 19.73
N MET A 508 -19.96 8.37 19.33
CA MET A 508 -19.42 7.02 19.33
C MET A 508 -17.91 7.08 19.53
N ILE A 509 -17.38 6.10 20.27
CA ILE A 509 -15.95 5.93 20.56
C ILE A 509 -15.59 4.50 20.18
N SER A 510 -14.47 4.34 19.48
CA SER A 510 -13.91 3.01 19.20
C SER A 510 -12.40 3.03 19.40
N GLN A 511 -11.92 2.09 20.22
CA GLN A 511 -10.49 1.88 20.47
C GLN A 511 -10.22 0.38 20.54
N GLY A 512 -9.26 -0.09 19.74
CA GLY A 512 -8.81 -1.48 19.78
C GLY A 512 -7.86 -1.76 20.95
N ALA A 513 -7.84 -3.01 21.44
CA ALA A 513 -7.08 -3.41 22.64
C ALA A 513 -5.55 -3.21 22.58
N SER A 514 -4.96 -3.08 21.40
CA SER A 514 -3.51 -2.86 21.24
C SER A 514 -3.18 -1.96 20.06
N LYS A 515 -4.13 -1.11 19.67
CA LYS A 515 -3.98 -0.22 18.52
C LYS A 515 -3.55 1.16 18.98
N VAL A 516 -2.75 1.80 18.14
CA VAL A 516 -2.31 3.19 18.31
C VAL A 516 -3.40 4.20 17.95
N ASN A 517 -4.58 3.73 17.52
CA ASN A 517 -5.70 4.52 17.04
C ASN A 517 -6.86 4.57 18.06
N ILE A 518 -7.39 5.77 18.28
CA ILE A 518 -8.65 6.05 18.98
C ILE A 518 -9.53 6.84 18.02
N SER A 519 -10.70 6.32 17.69
CA SER A 519 -11.63 6.95 16.75
C SER A 519 -12.85 7.50 17.48
N LEU A 520 -13.19 8.75 17.20
CA LEU A 520 -14.29 9.49 17.81
C LEU A 520 -15.22 9.99 16.72
N ILE A 521 -16.52 9.76 16.88
CA ILE A 521 -17.52 10.24 15.93
C ILE A 521 -18.18 11.50 16.51
N VAL A 522 -18.18 12.57 15.70
CA VAL A 522 -18.79 13.87 16.01
C VAL A 522 -19.68 14.33 14.85
N ASN A 523 -20.42 15.44 15.03
CA ASN A 523 -21.13 16.03 13.89
C ASN A 523 -20.14 16.60 12.87
N ASP A 524 -20.48 16.52 11.58
CA ASP A 524 -19.60 17.02 10.53
C ASP A 524 -19.37 18.55 10.65
N SER A 525 -20.39 19.29 11.10
CA SER A 525 -20.36 20.76 11.26
C SER A 525 -19.37 21.27 12.30
N GLU A 526 -19.01 20.47 13.30
CA GLU A 526 -18.08 20.85 14.38
C GLU A 526 -16.69 20.21 14.22
N SER A 527 -16.54 19.32 13.24
CA SER A 527 -15.36 18.46 13.08
C SER A 527 -14.04 19.22 12.89
N GLU A 528 -14.01 20.25 12.03
CA GLU A 528 -12.81 21.07 11.84
C GLU A 528 -12.41 21.83 13.09
N GLN A 529 -13.38 22.38 13.81
CA GLN A 529 -13.12 23.09 15.07
C GLN A 529 -12.51 22.14 16.10
N CYS A 530 -13.02 20.91 16.19
CA CYS A 530 -12.47 19.88 17.05
C CYS A 530 -11.01 19.58 16.71
N VAL A 531 -10.69 19.36 15.43
CA VAL A 531 -9.31 19.10 14.99
C VAL A 531 -8.39 20.25 15.35
N ARG A 532 -8.80 21.51 15.11
CA ARG A 532 -8.00 22.69 15.44
C ARG A 532 -7.78 22.84 16.95
N ALA A 533 -8.80 22.60 17.76
CA ALA A 533 -8.71 22.69 19.21
C ALA A 533 -7.82 21.59 19.80
N LEU A 534 -7.98 20.35 19.33
CA LEU A 534 -7.15 19.22 19.73
C LEU A 534 -5.70 19.42 19.29
N HIS A 535 -5.46 19.90 18.08
CA HIS A 535 -4.11 20.14 17.60
C HIS A 535 -3.36 21.16 18.48
N LYS A 536 -4.02 22.28 18.83
CA LYS A 536 -3.47 23.27 19.77
C LYS A 536 -3.11 22.65 21.13
N GLU A 537 -3.99 21.84 21.71
CA GLU A 537 -3.76 21.20 23.01
C GLU A 537 -2.56 20.25 22.98
N PHE A 538 -2.42 19.43 21.93
CA PHE A 538 -1.41 18.38 21.87
C PHE A 538 -0.04 18.83 21.34
N PHE A 539 -0.02 19.75 20.38
CA PHE A 539 1.21 20.11 19.66
C PHE A 539 1.71 21.53 19.99
N GLU A 540 0.83 22.46 20.37
CA GLU A 540 1.23 23.86 20.63
C GLU A 540 1.37 24.21 22.12
N SER A 541 0.68 23.49 23.02
CA SER A 541 0.57 23.89 24.43
C SER A 541 1.88 23.76 25.21
N ASN A 542 2.75 22.81 24.83
CA ASN A 542 4.07 22.63 25.42
C ASN A 542 5.05 23.78 25.11
N LEU A 543 4.75 24.67 24.15
CA LEU A 543 5.54 25.88 23.94
C LEU A 543 5.40 26.88 25.10
N LYS A 544 4.26 26.86 25.82
CA LYS A 544 4.04 27.76 26.96
C LYS A 544 4.82 27.34 28.20
N GLU A 545 4.92 26.04 28.49
CA GLU A 545 5.70 25.55 29.64
C GLU A 545 7.20 25.83 29.46
N LEU A 546 7.72 25.75 28.23
CA LEU A 546 9.12 26.09 27.92
C LEU A 546 9.41 27.60 27.96
N ASP A 547 8.45 28.44 27.58
CA ASP A 547 8.58 29.90 27.71
C ASP A 547 8.42 30.37 29.17
N GLU A 548 7.61 29.70 29.98
CA GLU A 548 7.49 29.97 31.43
C GLU A 548 8.75 29.51 32.20
N GLU A 549 9.38 28.39 31.83
CA GLU A 549 10.68 28.00 32.39
C GLU A 549 11.81 28.96 32.01
N ARG A 550 11.80 29.51 30.79
CA ARG A 550 12.77 30.56 30.36
C ARG A 550 12.47 31.93 30.98
N GLY A 551 11.21 32.26 31.24
CA GLY A 551 10.81 33.48 31.94
C GLY A 551 11.11 33.45 33.44
N SER A 552 11.01 32.28 34.06
CA SER A 552 11.29 32.06 35.49
C SER A 552 12.78 32.17 35.84
N GLN A 553 13.70 31.81 34.93
CA GLN A 553 15.14 31.91 35.15
C GLN A 553 15.70 33.34 35.07
N ASN A 554 14.96 34.31 34.53
CA ASN A 554 15.39 35.72 34.45
C ASN A 554 14.83 36.60 35.58
N GLY A 555 14.09 36.04 36.54
CA GLY A 555 13.40 36.78 37.61
C GLY A 555 14.13 36.83 38.97
N SER A 556 15.37 36.34 39.08
CA SER A 556 16.11 36.34 40.36
C SER A 556 17.55 36.86 40.22
N ALA A 557 17.69 38.09 39.73
CA ALA A 557 18.93 38.85 39.88
C ALA A 557 18.66 40.36 39.81
N SER A 558 18.16 40.94 40.91
CA SER A 558 18.41 42.32 41.34
C SER A 558 17.80 42.57 42.71
#